data_AF-A0A928VMQ7-F1
#
_entry.id   AF-A0A928VMQ7-F1
#
_cell.length_a   1.000
_cell.length_b   1.000
_cell.length_c   1.000
_cell.angle_alpha   90.00
_cell.angle_beta   90.00
_cell.angle_gamma   90.00
#
_symmetry.space_group_name_H-M   'P 1'
#
loop_
_entity.id
_entity.type
_entity.pdbx_description
1 polymer ?
#
loop_
_entity_poly.entity_id
_entity_poly.type
_entity_poly.pdbx_seq_one_letter_code
_entity_poly.pdbx_strand_id
1 'polypeptide(L)'
;MKSDLKMKFLGYMAQRKKGEGFTLIELLVVIIIIGILAAIALPSFLNQSNKAKQSESKQYVGTLVRSQQAYFLEKNGFASNIVSLGSPIASETTNYSYNTMTISNDGATNENVVVNGVSKAPALKSYTGMVQLNKVTETSEATTFGVVCESNSPGAAAATAPTASSTEGAPPTCTAGTSAL
;
A
#
# COMPACT_ATOMS: atom_id res chain seq x y z
N MET A 1 1.24 -33.92 74.06
CA MET A 1 2.31 -34.19 73.08
C MET A 1 2.02 -33.69 71.65
N LYS A 2 0.76 -33.46 71.22
CA LYS A 2 0.44 -32.93 69.87
C LYS A 2 0.68 -31.41 69.70
N SER A 3 0.87 -30.66 70.78
CA SER A 3 1.02 -29.20 70.81
C SER A 3 2.42 -28.73 70.37
N ASP A 4 3.49 -29.46 70.70
CA ASP A 4 4.86 -29.13 70.29
C ASP A 4 5.10 -29.29 68.79
N LEU A 5 4.50 -30.31 68.17
CA LEU A 5 4.60 -30.54 66.73
C LEU A 5 3.95 -29.40 65.92
N LYS A 6 2.80 -28.90 66.40
CA LYS A 6 2.08 -27.78 65.80
C LYS A 6 2.90 -26.48 65.89
N MET A 7 3.55 -26.22 67.02
CA MET A 7 4.37 -25.01 67.21
C MET A 7 5.66 -25.04 66.37
N LYS A 8 6.29 -26.21 66.23
CA LYS A 8 7.46 -26.39 65.35
C LYS A 8 7.12 -26.32 63.85
N PHE A 9 5.92 -26.79 63.46
CA PHE A 9 5.43 -26.71 62.08
C PHE A 9 5.03 -25.28 61.69
N LEU A 10 4.43 -24.51 62.61
CA LEU A 10 4.11 -23.10 62.41
C LEU A 10 5.36 -22.22 62.31
N GLY A 11 6.42 -22.53 63.08
CA GLY A 11 7.72 -21.88 62.94
C GLY A 11 8.36 -22.10 61.56
N TYR A 12 8.26 -23.32 61.02
CA TYR A 12 8.81 -23.65 59.69
C TYR A 12 8.08 -22.96 58.53
N MET A 13 6.77 -22.73 58.66
CA MET A 13 5.98 -21.97 57.67
C MET A 13 6.20 -20.45 57.76
N ALA A 14 6.41 -19.90 58.97
CA ALA A 14 6.71 -18.48 59.17
C ALA A 14 8.09 -18.09 58.60
N GLN A 15 9.05 -19.03 58.60
CA GLN A 15 10.41 -18.82 58.10
C GLN A 15 10.55 -18.99 56.57
N ARG A 16 9.48 -19.42 55.87
CA ARG A 16 9.46 -19.63 54.41
C ARG A 16 8.97 -18.43 53.59
N LYS A 17 8.61 -17.31 54.20
CA LYS A 17 8.30 -16.07 53.46
C LYS A 17 9.53 -15.17 53.32
N LYS A 18 10.60 -15.70 52.72
CA LYS A 18 11.53 -14.84 51.97
C LYS A 18 10.90 -14.63 50.59
N GLY A 19 9.89 -13.77 50.54
CA GLY A 19 9.39 -13.27 49.27
C GLY A 19 10.47 -12.36 48.70
N GLU A 20 11.27 -12.89 47.79
CA GLU A 20 12.18 -12.09 46.96
C GLU A 20 11.29 -11.18 46.10
N GLY A 21 11.03 -9.96 46.59
CA GLY A 21 10.34 -8.93 45.84
C GLY A 21 11.27 -8.39 44.76
N PHE A 22 10.73 -8.13 43.56
CA PHE A 22 11.44 -7.40 42.51
C PHE A 22 11.98 -6.08 43.07
N THR A 23 13.27 -5.85 42.89
CA THR A 23 13.88 -4.59 43.29
C THR A 23 13.50 -3.48 42.30
N LEU A 24 13.38 -2.24 42.78
CA LEU A 24 13.12 -1.09 41.89
C LEU A 24 14.24 -0.92 40.84
N ILE A 25 15.47 -1.29 41.19
CA ILE A 25 16.61 -1.22 40.28
C ILE A 25 16.54 -2.26 39.16
N GLU A 26 16.07 -3.48 39.45
CA GLU A 26 15.84 -4.51 38.41
C GLU A 26 14.79 -4.05 37.42
N LEU A 27 13.68 -3.47 37.90
CA LEU A 27 12.64 -2.95 37.03
C LEU A 27 13.15 -1.75 36.20
N LEU A 28 13.99 -0.89 36.79
CA LEU A 28 14.61 0.24 36.11
C LEU A 28 15.53 -0.19 34.96
N VAL A 29 16.37 -1.20 35.17
CA VAL A 29 17.26 -1.71 34.11
C VAL A 29 16.44 -2.33 32.97
N VAL A 30 15.37 -3.05 33.29
CA VAL A 30 14.49 -3.66 32.28
C VAL A 30 13.83 -2.59 31.40
N ILE A 31 13.27 -1.53 31.99
CA ILE A 31 12.63 -0.46 31.20
C ILE A 31 13.65 0.30 30.31
N ILE A 32 14.90 0.41 30.76
CA ILE A 32 15.98 1.01 29.96
C ILE A 32 16.29 0.12 28.75
N ILE A 33 16.43 -1.19 28.95
CA ILE A 33 16.73 -2.12 27.85
C ILE A 33 15.60 -2.14 26.82
N ILE A 34 14.33 -2.28 27.26
CA ILE A 34 13.19 -2.24 26.32
C ILE A 34 13.06 -0.87 25.64
N GLY A 35 13.43 0.22 26.32
CA GLY A 35 13.44 1.57 25.74
C GLY A 35 14.43 1.70 24.58
N ILE A 36 15.65 1.18 24.75
CA ILE A 36 16.67 1.18 23.69
C ILE A 36 16.22 0.32 22.51
N LEU A 37 15.70 -0.88 22.78
CA LEU A 37 15.21 -1.78 21.72
C LEU A 37 14.02 -1.17 20.96
N ALA A 38 13.08 -0.55 21.67
CA ALA A 38 11.92 0.09 21.05
C ALA A 38 12.33 1.28 20.16
N ALA A 39 13.32 2.08 20.58
CA ALA A 39 13.81 3.22 19.79
C ALA A 39 14.36 2.80 18.41
N ILE A 40 15.01 1.63 18.31
CA ILE A 40 15.56 1.11 17.05
C ILE A 40 14.48 0.36 16.25
N ALA A 41 13.66 -0.44 16.92
CA ALA A 41 12.68 -1.30 16.26
C ALA A 41 11.48 -0.54 15.69
N LEU A 42 10.97 0.47 16.40
CA LEU A 42 9.75 1.19 16.04
C LEU A 42 9.82 1.91 14.67
N PRO A 43 10.88 2.68 14.31
CA PRO A 43 10.95 3.30 12.99
C PRO A 43 11.00 2.26 11.85
N SER A 44 11.70 1.14 12.06
CA SER A 44 11.74 0.03 11.09
C SER A 44 10.37 -0.61 10.91
N PHE A 45 9.65 -0.85 12.01
CA PHE A 45 8.31 -1.42 11.99
C PHE A 45 7.32 -0.51 11.24
N LEU A 46 7.34 0.81 11.50
CA LEU A 46 6.49 1.77 10.80
C LEU A 46 6.79 1.81 9.29
N ASN A 47 8.06 1.76 8.89
CA ASN A 47 8.44 1.71 7.48
C ASN A 47 7.95 0.42 6.80
N GLN A 48 8.07 -0.74 7.46
CA GLN A 48 7.56 -2.01 6.93
C GLN A 48 6.03 -1.99 6.78
N SER A 49 5.31 -1.44 7.76
CA SER A 49 3.86 -1.25 7.66
C SER A 49 3.49 -0.35 6.47
N ASN A 50 4.20 0.75 6.27
CA ASN A 50 3.97 1.64 5.13
C ASN A 50 4.28 0.96 3.78
N LYS A 51 5.33 0.15 3.69
CA LYS A 51 5.64 -0.64 2.49
C LYS A 51 4.57 -1.67 2.17
N ALA A 52 4.01 -2.34 3.18
CA ALA A 52 2.90 -3.27 2.99
C ALA A 52 1.66 -2.57 2.42
N LYS A 53 1.30 -1.41 2.98
CA LYS A 53 0.19 -0.57 2.47
C LYS A 53 0.45 -0.08 1.05
N GLN A 54 1.69 0.31 0.73
CA GLN A 54 2.08 0.72 -0.62
C GLN A 54 2.00 -0.45 -1.63
N SER A 55 2.40 -1.65 -1.20
CA SER A 55 2.27 -2.86 -2.03
C SER A 55 0.83 -3.21 -2.37
N GLU A 56 -0.12 -2.99 -1.46
CA GLU A 56 -1.57 -3.14 -1.71
C GLU A 56 -1.98 -2.25 -2.89
N SER A 57 -1.67 -0.96 -2.82
CA SER A 57 -2.03 -0.02 -3.90
C SER A 57 -1.31 -0.30 -5.20
N LYS A 58 -0.01 -0.69 -5.17
CA LYS A 58 0.72 -1.10 -6.38
C LYS A 58 0.00 -2.25 -7.09
N GLN A 59 -0.44 -3.26 -6.35
CA GLN A 59 -1.17 -4.41 -6.89
C GLN A 59 -2.55 -4.01 -7.40
N TYR A 60 -3.26 -3.13 -6.69
CA TYR A 60 -4.61 -2.72 -7.05
C TYR A 60 -4.61 -1.89 -8.33
N VAL A 61 -3.75 -0.87 -8.44
CA VAL A 61 -3.63 -0.07 -9.67
C VAL A 61 -3.22 -0.97 -10.84
N GLY A 62 -2.26 -1.88 -10.66
CA GLY A 62 -1.88 -2.82 -11.71
C GLY A 62 -3.02 -3.75 -12.16
N THR A 63 -3.87 -4.17 -11.23
CA THR A 63 -5.07 -4.96 -11.56
C THR A 63 -6.12 -4.11 -12.28
N LEU A 64 -6.36 -2.87 -11.85
CA LEU A 64 -7.28 -1.96 -12.52
C LEU A 64 -6.84 -1.65 -13.96
N VAL A 65 -5.53 -1.46 -14.19
CA VAL A 65 -4.95 -1.29 -15.54
C VAL A 65 -5.24 -2.52 -16.42
N ARG A 66 -4.97 -3.74 -15.91
CA ARG A 66 -5.29 -4.97 -16.64
C ARG A 66 -6.80 -5.16 -16.87
N SER A 67 -7.62 -4.84 -15.87
CA SER A 67 -9.09 -4.87 -15.98
C SER A 67 -9.57 -3.92 -17.06
N GLN A 68 -8.99 -2.72 -17.18
CA GLN A 68 -9.35 -1.77 -18.23
C GLN A 68 -8.96 -2.27 -19.63
N GLN A 69 -7.81 -2.94 -19.77
CA GLN A 69 -7.44 -3.60 -21.03
C GLN A 69 -8.44 -4.71 -21.39
N ALA A 70 -8.79 -5.57 -20.44
CA ALA A 70 -9.77 -6.63 -20.66
C ALA A 70 -11.17 -6.07 -21.01
N TYR A 71 -11.59 -5.01 -20.31
CA TYR A 71 -12.86 -4.34 -20.56
C TYR A 71 -12.92 -3.74 -21.97
N PHE A 72 -11.81 -3.14 -22.43
CA PHE A 72 -11.71 -2.64 -23.81
C PHE A 72 -11.87 -3.77 -24.84
N LEU A 73 -11.28 -4.94 -24.61
CA LEU A 73 -11.42 -6.09 -25.50
C LEU A 73 -12.86 -6.61 -25.59
N GLU A 74 -13.65 -6.47 -24.52
CA GLU A 74 -15.04 -6.96 -24.49
C GLU A 74 -16.05 -5.91 -24.99
N LYS A 75 -15.87 -4.64 -24.60
CA LYS A 75 -16.86 -3.57 -24.82
C LYS A 75 -16.43 -2.52 -25.84
N ASN A 76 -15.21 -2.63 -26.39
CA ASN A 76 -14.64 -1.71 -27.37
C ASN A 76 -14.66 -0.24 -26.89
N GLY A 77 -14.35 -0.03 -25.61
CA GLY A 77 -14.25 1.28 -24.96
C GLY A 77 -13.74 1.14 -23.54
N PHE A 78 -13.27 2.22 -22.92
CA PHE A 78 -12.80 2.20 -21.53
C PHE A 78 -13.91 2.50 -20.51
N ALA A 79 -13.85 1.84 -19.35
CA ALA A 79 -14.79 2.13 -18.26
C ALA A 79 -14.48 3.50 -17.64
N SER A 80 -15.51 4.34 -17.49
CA SER A 80 -15.39 5.67 -16.90
C SER A 80 -15.33 5.67 -15.37
N ASN A 81 -15.77 4.59 -14.72
CA ASN A 81 -15.71 4.41 -13.28
C ASN A 81 -15.36 2.96 -12.89
N ILE A 82 -14.83 2.76 -11.69
CA ILE A 82 -14.43 1.42 -11.17
C ILE A 82 -15.64 0.48 -11.03
N VAL A 83 -16.83 1.04 -10.76
CA VAL A 83 -18.05 0.25 -10.60
C VAL A 83 -18.50 -0.38 -11.95
N SER A 84 -18.48 0.38 -13.04
CA SER A 84 -18.82 -0.14 -14.38
C SER A 84 -17.74 -1.05 -14.96
N LEU A 85 -16.49 -0.89 -14.50
CA LEU A 85 -15.39 -1.79 -14.84
C LEU A 85 -15.64 -3.22 -14.33
N GLY A 86 -16.50 -3.41 -13.31
CA GLY A 86 -16.76 -4.73 -12.72
C GLY A 86 -15.54 -5.33 -12.01
N SER A 87 -14.57 -4.50 -11.63
CA SER A 87 -13.37 -4.96 -10.91
C SER A 87 -13.73 -5.35 -9.48
N PRO A 88 -13.12 -6.41 -8.90
CA PRO A 88 -13.32 -6.77 -7.49
C PRO A 88 -12.70 -5.75 -6.51
N ILE A 89 -12.00 -4.74 -7.02
CA ILE A 89 -11.35 -3.71 -6.21
C ILE A 89 -12.37 -2.65 -5.81
N ALA A 90 -12.51 -2.41 -4.51
CA ALA A 90 -13.30 -1.31 -4.00
C ALA A 90 -12.66 0.04 -4.39
N SER A 91 -13.50 1.04 -4.71
CA SER A 91 -13.03 2.40 -4.99
C SER A 91 -12.40 3.09 -3.78
N GLU A 92 -12.60 2.55 -2.58
CA GLU A 92 -12.07 3.10 -1.33
C GLU A 92 -11.54 1.97 -0.46
N THR A 93 -10.30 2.09 -0.01
CA THR A 93 -9.74 1.26 1.07
C THR A 93 -9.36 2.14 2.26
N THR A 94 -8.90 1.53 3.35
CA THR A 94 -8.46 2.27 4.53
C THR A 94 -7.32 3.26 4.21
N ASN A 95 -6.44 2.91 3.27
CA ASN A 95 -5.22 3.67 2.99
C ASN A 95 -5.27 4.46 1.67
N TYR A 96 -6.14 4.06 0.72
CA TYR A 96 -6.18 4.63 -0.63
C TYR A 96 -7.59 4.91 -1.11
N SER A 97 -7.72 5.90 -1.99
CA SER A 97 -8.90 6.16 -2.81
C SER A 97 -8.54 5.87 -4.26
N TYR A 98 -9.37 5.09 -4.94
CA TYR A 98 -9.19 4.70 -6.32
C TYR A 98 -10.24 5.38 -7.20
N ASN A 99 -9.77 6.01 -8.28
CA ASN A 99 -10.65 6.56 -9.31
C ASN A 99 -10.12 6.23 -10.70
N THR A 100 -11.00 6.32 -11.68
CA THR A 100 -10.67 6.23 -13.09
C THR A 100 -11.16 7.49 -13.79
N MET A 101 -10.41 7.93 -14.79
CA MET A 101 -10.77 9.10 -15.59
C MET A 101 -10.45 8.78 -17.04
N THR A 102 -11.48 8.73 -17.88
CA THR A 102 -11.29 8.69 -19.33
C THR A 102 -10.87 10.07 -19.80
N ILE A 103 -9.77 10.15 -20.54
CA ILE A 103 -9.33 11.38 -21.17
C ILE A 103 -9.77 11.31 -22.62
N SER A 104 -10.89 11.93 -22.94
CA SER A 104 -11.31 12.11 -24.32
C SER A 104 -10.57 13.33 -24.87
N ASN A 105 -9.49 13.11 -25.62
CA ASN A 105 -8.90 14.18 -26.39
C ASN A 105 -9.80 14.43 -27.60
N ASP A 106 -10.45 15.58 -27.65
CA ASP A 106 -11.30 16.01 -28.75
C ASP A 106 -10.49 15.93 -30.07
N GLY A 107 -10.88 14.98 -30.94
CA GLY A 107 -10.21 14.73 -32.23
C GLY A 107 -8.99 13.82 -32.26
N ALA A 108 -8.60 13.14 -31.17
CA ALA A 108 -7.49 12.17 -31.21
C ALA A 108 -7.98 10.73 -31.46
N THR A 109 -7.24 9.98 -32.28
CA THR A 109 -7.45 8.53 -32.51
C THR A 109 -7.09 7.64 -31.33
N ASN A 110 -6.59 8.24 -30.23
CA ASN A 110 -6.05 7.53 -29.08
C ASN A 110 -6.98 7.78 -27.89
N GLU A 111 -7.83 6.80 -27.61
CA GLU A 111 -8.55 6.76 -26.35
C GLU A 111 -7.60 6.34 -25.24
N ASN A 112 -7.66 7.01 -24.11
CA ASN A 112 -6.89 6.63 -22.93
C ASN A 112 -7.70 6.80 -21.65
N VAL A 113 -7.40 5.94 -20.69
CA VAL A 113 -7.97 5.97 -19.36
C VAL A 113 -6.85 5.98 -18.32
N VAL A 114 -6.99 6.88 -17.36
CA VAL A 114 -6.09 6.97 -16.21
C VAL A 114 -6.76 6.31 -15.03
N VAL A 115 -6.00 5.52 -14.30
CA VAL A 115 -6.35 4.93 -13.01
C VAL A 115 -5.51 5.61 -11.95
N ASN A 116 -6.12 6.18 -10.92
CA ASN A 116 -5.39 6.77 -9.80
C ASN A 116 -5.67 6.00 -8.52
N GLY A 117 -4.62 5.68 -7.76
CA GLY A 117 -4.65 5.26 -6.37
C GLY A 117 -4.05 6.37 -5.51
N VAL A 118 -4.89 7.28 -5.03
CA VAL A 118 -4.49 8.43 -4.21
C VAL A 118 -4.33 7.98 -2.76
N SER A 119 -3.18 8.26 -2.17
CA SER A 119 -2.95 7.91 -0.78
C SER A 119 -3.76 8.82 0.16
N LYS A 120 -4.30 8.26 1.24
CA LYS A 120 -5.01 9.02 2.29
C LYS A 120 -4.10 9.47 3.42
N ALA A 121 -2.91 8.86 3.53
CA ALA A 121 -1.95 9.11 4.59
C ALA A 121 -0.70 9.78 4.02
N PRO A 122 -0.17 10.85 4.66
CA PRO A 122 0.96 11.62 4.13
C PRO A 122 2.28 10.82 4.09
N ALA A 123 2.38 9.72 4.83
CA ALA A 123 3.55 8.84 4.83
C ALA A 123 3.56 7.83 3.67
N LEU A 124 2.50 7.78 2.86
CA LEU A 124 2.35 6.82 1.77
C LEU A 124 2.56 7.51 0.41
N LYS A 125 3.12 6.77 -0.55
CA LYS A 125 3.19 7.18 -1.95
C LYS A 125 1.85 6.93 -2.64
N SER A 126 1.52 7.76 -3.62
CA SER A 126 0.36 7.57 -4.50
C SER A 126 0.80 6.81 -5.74
N TYR A 127 -0.15 6.09 -6.34
CA TYR A 127 0.05 5.28 -7.52
C TYR A 127 -0.87 5.76 -8.63
N THR A 128 -0.43 5.68 -9.87
CA THR A 128 -1.26 5.99 -11.04
C THR A 128 -0.91 5.02 -12.16
N GLY A 129 -1.86 4.77 -13.04
CA GLY A 129 -1.66 3.97 -14.22
C GLY A 129 -2.41 4.56 -15.38
N MET A 130 -1.96 4.25 -16.59
CA MET A 130 -2.66 4.64 -17.80
C MET A 130 -2.78 3.44 -18.71
N VAL A 131 -3.95 3.25 -19.30
CA VAL A 131 -4.15 2.41 -20.48
C VAL A 131 -4.45 3.35 -21.64
N GLN A 132 -3.73 3.19 -22.74
CA GLN A 132 -3.98 3.91 -23.98
C GLN A 132 -4.19 2.93 -25.12
N LEU A 133 -5.05 3.27 -26.05
CA LEU A 133 -5.14 2.62 -27.34
C LEU A 133 -4.15 3.27 -28.30
N ASN A 134 -3.27 2.48 -28.91
CA ASN A 134 -2.34 2.95 -29.93
C ASN A 134 -2.16 1.85 -31.00
N LYS A 135 -1.77 2.23 -32.21
CA LYS A 135 -1.54 1.27 -33.30
C LYS A 135 -0.17 0.62 -33.16
N VAL A 136 -0.02 -0.63 -33.60
CA VAL A 136 1.31 -1.28 -33.68
C VAL A 136 1.99 -0.88 -34.98
N THR A 137 3.27 -0.51 -34.89
CA THR A 137 4.08 0.06 -35.99
C THR A 137 4.11 -0.79 -37.27
N GLU A 138 3.89 -2.10 -37.16
CA GLU A 138 3.97 -3.02 -38.31
C GLU A 138 2.61 -3.39 -38.92
N THR A 139 1.56 -3.48 -38.12
CA THR A 139 0.24 -3.96 -38.58
C THR A 139 -0.82 -2.86 -38.67
N SER A 140 -0.54 -1.67 -38.11
CA SER A 140 -1.51 -0.59 -37.91
C SER A 140 -2.80 -1.01 -37.18
N GLU A 141 -2.77 -2.15 -36.47
CA GLU A 141 -3.85 -2.63 -35.64
C GLU A 141 -3.84 -1.90 -34.29
N ALA A 142 -5.03 -1.48 -33.85
CA ALA A 142 -5.19 -0.82 -32.56
C ALA A 142 -5.04 -1.83 -31.42
N THR A 143 -4.10 -1.57 -30.51
CA THR A 143 -3.85 -2.39 -29.32
C THR A 143 -3.70 -1.52 -28.08
N THR A 144 -4.03 -2.09 -26.92
CA THR A 144 -3.99 -1.37 -25.64
C THR A 144 -2.61 -1.50 -24.99
N PHE A 145 -1.95 -0.37 -24.72
CA PHE A 145 -0.72 -0.30 -23.95
C PHE A 145 -0.98 0.23 -22.55
N GLY A 146 -0.40 -0.41 -21.54
CA GLY A 146 -0.54 -0.03 -20.14
C GLY A 146 0.78 0.40 -19.50
N VAL A 147 0.72 1.36 -18.57
CA VAL A 147 1.83 1.69 -17.67
C VAL A 147 1.30 1.86 -16.25
N VAL A 148 2.13 1.51 -15.27
CA VAL A 148 1.88 1.81 -13.86
C VAL A 148 3.07 2.62 -13.33
N CYS A 149 2.77 3.70 -12.65
CA CYS A 149 3.71 4.67 -12.12
C CYS A 149 3.46 4.88 -10.62
N GLU A 150 4.52 5.13 -9.86
CA GLU A 150 4.46 5.55 -8.47
C GLU A 150 4.96 6.99 -8.29
N SER A 151 4.43 7.71 -7.30
CA SER A 151 4.95 9.04 -6.96
C SER A 151 6.34 8.94 -6.32
N ASN A 152 7.25 9.83 -6.72
CA ASN A 152 8.61 9.86 -6.18
C ASN A 152 8.64 10.37 -4.73
N SER A 153 7.65 11.18 -4.34
CA SER A 153 7.45 11.67 -2.98
C SER A 153 6.19 11.06 -2.34
N PRO A 154 6.22 10.75 -1.03
CA PRO A 154 5.03 10.42 -0.28
C PRO A 154 4.16 11.67 -0.07
N GLY A 155 2.84 11.48 -0.05
CA GLY A 155 1.88 12.56 0.13
C GLY A 155 0.47 12.17 -0.26
N ALA A 156 -0.52 12.80 0.36
CA ALA A 156 -1.94 12.55 0.11
C ALA A 156 -2.46 13.18 -1.20
N ALA A 157 -1.56 13.63 -2.08
CA ALA A 157 -1.91 14.18 -3.38
C ALA A 157 -2.00 13.06 -4.43
N ALA A 158 -2.85 13.26 -5.43
CA ALA A 158 -2.86 12.40 -6.60
C ALA A 158 -1.48 12.44 -7.29
N ALA A 159 -0.99 11.27 -7.71
CA ALA A 159 0.19 11.23 -8.56
C ALA A 159 -0.12 11.90 -9.91
N THR A 160 0.86 12.58 -10.50
CA THR A 160 0.72 13.17 -11.83
C THR A 160 0.37 12.08 -12.83
N ALA A 161 -0.72 12.26 -13.59
CA ALA A 161 -1.16 11.28 -14.58
C ALA A 161 -0.04 10.98 -15.59
N PRO A 162 0.14 9.72 -16.03
CA PRO A 162 1.14 9.37 -17.04
C PRO A 162 0.91 10.12 -18.36
N THR A 163 1.97 10.27 -19.14
CA THR A 163 1.90 10.91 -20.46
C THR A 163 1.57 9.85 -21.52
N ALA A 164 0.49 10.07 -22.25
CA ALA A 164 0.15 9.24 -23.42
C ALA A 164 1.20 9.41 -24.53
N SER A 165 1.48 8.33 -25.25
CA SER A 165 2.37 8.37 -26.41
C SER A 165 1.57 8.48 -27.70
N SER A 166 1.95 9.42 -28.55
CA SER A 166 1.43 9.54 -29.93
C SER A 166 2.24 8.74 -30.95
N THR A 167 3.37 8.16 -30.54
CA THR A 167 4.22 7.35 -31.41
C THR A 167 3.62 5.96 -31.56
N GLU A 168 3.49 5.48 -32.81
CA GLU A 168 2.95 4.15 -33.11
C GLU A 168 3.81 3.07 -32.45
N GLY A 169 3.17 2.12 -31.76
CA GLY A 169 3.81 1.03 -31.03
C GLY A 169 4.44 1.40 -29.69
N ALA A 170 4.42 2.68 -29.29
CA ALA A 170 5.05 3.12 -28.05
C ALA A 170 4.06 3.13 -26.87
N PRO A 171 4.42 2.56 -25.70
CA PRO A 171 3.58 2.59 -24.51
C PRO A 171 3.50 3.99 -23.86
N PRO A 172 2.51 4.23 -22.98
CA PRO A 172 2.47 5.46 -22.20
C PRO A 172 3.65 5.48 -21.23
N THR A 173 4.11 6.67 -20.86
CA THR A 173 5.30 6.85 -20.01
C THR A 173 4.97 7.61 -18.74
N CYS A 174 5.71 7.33 -17.67
CA CYS A 174 5.54 8.05 -16.42
C CYS A 174 6.07 9.49 -16.55
N THR A 175 5.26 10.46 -16.14
CA THR A 175 5.60 11.88 -16.19
C THR A 175 6.60 12.24 -15.08
N ALA A 176 7.33 13.34 -15.27
CA ALA A 176 8.25 13.86 -14.25
C ALA A 176 7.59 13.96 -12.87
N GLY A 177 8.26 13.43 -11.84
CA GLY A 177 7.72 13.30 -10.49
C GLY A 177 7.12 11.91 -10.18
N THR A 178 7.02 11.04 -11.19
CA THR A 178 6.61 9.64 -11.03
C THR A 178 7.63 8.69 -11.66
N SER A 179 7.74 7.46 -11.14
CA SER A 179 8.63 6.40 -11.64
C SER A 179 7.83 5.18 -12.08
N ALA A 180 8.27 4.51 -13.15
CA ALA A 180 7.66 3.28 -13.63
C ALA A 180 7.89 2.11 -12.66
N LEU A 181 6.91 1.20 -12.59
CA LEU A 181 6.84 0.10 -11.63
C LEU A 181 7.14 -1.29 -12.16
#